data_AF-A0A9E2CFY5-F1
#
_entry.id   AF-A0A9E2CFY5-F1
#
_cell.length_a   1.000
_cell.length_b   1.000
_cell.length_c   1.000
_cell.angle_alpha   90.00
_cell.angle_beta   90.00
_cell.angle_gamma   90.00
#
_symmetry.space_group_name_H-M   'P 1'
#
loop_
_entity.id
_entity.type
_entity.pdbx_description
1 polymer ?
#
loop_
_entity_poly.entity_id
_entity_poly.type
_entity_poly.pdbx_seq_one_letter_code
_entity_poly.pdbx_strand_id
1 'polypeptide(L)'
;ERMLADRRSSLGQLDQTIAEMEAALASAKQRVEQTRAARDELRAAGQDFADPNGTQAFAERYLALDQAHRTALREVSALQVGSLPFAEIDRTGDFVTGKYTENGSTANFTQRYGVEHYYGERRTVLAEIAVGDDALVDLRAAVERLAGLKASFQTDQDRAARQIPAARTSAAQAFDELNEIVAVAHDLEEDALQLFADAGASARQAAAGAQEAMSRAQQQTQDLPPEATERSVYGKRQQDRWIGGHISAQVADTHLARAWVYLQRYYGYQQNAELLARVAGPLQLGDVDLAGERALSTEAHDAGVEEVNQAMAALERAHSDAGRHWTFVAQEAGATYLMALFGHPGYVEDAVTAYRNAIRGREDDSASSPFAARLDYLQNR
;
A
#
# COMPACT_ATOMS: atom_id res chain seq x y z
N GLU A 1 -23.48 30.34 4.75
CA GLU A 1 -24.45 31.09 5.60
C GLU A 1 -24.56 32.56 5.23
N ARG A 2 -23.51 33.38 5.39
CA ARG A 2 -23.56 34.82 5.07
C ARG A 2 -24.06 35.13 3.65
N MET A 3 -23.48 34.45 2.64
CA MET A 3 -23.89 34.57 1.24
C MET A 3 -25.39 34.26 1.02
N LEU A 4 -25.94 33.25 1.70
CA LEU A 4 -27.37 32.90 1.62
C LEU A 4 -28.25 33.97 2.25
N ALA A 5 -27.82 34.55 3.36
CA ALA A 5 -28.52 35.66 4.00
C ALA A 5 -28.58 36.87 3.04
N ASP A 6 -27.48 37.19 2.38
CA ASP A 6 -27.41 38.26 1.38
C ASP A 6 -28.35 37.98 0.19
N ARG A 7 -28.35 36.75 -0.35
CA ARG A 7 -29.26 36.35 -1.44
C ARG A 7 -30.73 36.41 -1.05
N ARG A 8 -31.10 35.99 0.16
CA ARG A 8 -32.46 36.11 0.68
C ARG A 8 -32.88 37.57 0.84
N SER A 9 -31.96 38.44 1.24
CA SER A 9 -32.22 39.88 1.27
C SER A 9 -32.46 40.45 -0.13
N SER A 10 -31.64 40.07 -1.12
CA SER A 10 -31.86 40.45 -2.53
C SER A 10 -33.19 39.93 -3.08
N LEU A 11 -33.60 38.71 -2.73
CA LEU A 11 -34.91 38.18 -3.11
C LEU A 11 -36.06 39.06 -2.58
N GLY A 12 -35.99 39.50 -1.32
CA GLY A 12 -36.98 40.41 -0.74
C GLY A 12 -37.06 41.76 -1.47
N GLN A 13 -35.91 42.30 -1.88
CA GLN A 13 -35.85 43.54 -2.67
C GLN A 13 -36.45 43.36 -4.08
N LEU A 14 -36.20 42.21 -4.71
CA LEU A 14 -36.79 41.86 -6.01
C LEU A 14 -38.31 41.71 -5.91
N ASP A 15 -38.81 41.03 -4.89
CA ASP A 15 -40.25 40.86 -4.66
C ASP A 15 -40.96 42.20 -4.48
N GLN A 16 -40.36 43.12 -3.72
CA GLN A 16 -40.87 44.48 -3.58
C GLN A 16 -40.88 45.23 -4.92
N THR A 17 -39.78 45.18 -5.67
CA THR A 17 -39.67 45.88 -6.97
C THR A 17 -40.70 45.36 -7.97
N ILE A 18 -40.88 44.03 -8.05
CA ILE A 18 -41.89 43.41 -8.90
C ILE A 18 -43.29 43.90 -8.53
N ALA A 19 -43.65 43.89 -7.24
CA ALA A 19 -44.97 44.34 -6.79
C ALA A 19 -45.24 45.81 -7.13
N GLU A 20 -44.24 46.69 -6.96
CA GLU A 20 -44.32 48.10 -7.34
C GLU A 20 -44.54 48.27 -8.85
N MET A 21 -43.81 47.50 -9.67
CA MET A 21 -43.95 47.53 -11.13
C MET A 21 -45.27 46.95 -11.64
N GLU A 22 -45.77 45.89 -11.03
CA GLU A 22 -47.09 45.32 -11.36
C GLU A 22 -48.21 46.31 -11.06
N ALA A 23 -48.15 47.02 -9.94
CA ALA A 23 -49.11 48.06 -9.59
C ALA A 23 -49.07 49.22 -10.61
N ALA A 24 -47.88 49.64 -11.03
CA ALA A 24 -47.71 50.65 -12.07
C ALA A 24 -48.24 50.16 -13.44
N LEU A 25 -47.96 48.91 -13.81
CA LEU A 25 -48.40 48.29 -15.05
C LEU A 25 -49.94 48.19 -15.11
N ALA A 26 -50.58 47.79 -14.00
CA ALA A 26 -52.03 47.76 -13.90
C ALA A 26 -52.66 49.16 -14.11
N SER A 27 -52.07 50.18 -13.48
CA SER A 27 -52.50 51.58 -13.65
C SER A 27 -52.33 52.07 -15.09
N ALA A 28 -51.22 51.72 -15.75
CA ALA A 28 -50.97 52.08 -17.15
C ALA A 28 -51.96 51.37 -18.10
N LYS A 29 -52.24 50.08 -17.90
CA LYS A 29 -53.26 49.34 -18.65
C LYS A 29 -54.65 49.95 -18.51
N GLN A 30 -55.02 50.40 -17.32
CA GLN A 30 -56.29 51.10 -17.10
C GLN A 30 -56.36 52.41 -17.91
N ARG A 31 -55.27 53.19 -17.99
CA ARG A 31 -55.22 54.40 -18.82
C ARG A 31 -55.33 54.11 -20.31
N VAL A 32 -54.72 53.01 -20.79
CA VAL A 32 -54.86 52.55 -22.19
C VAL A 32 -56.34 52.31 -22.52
N GLU A 33 -57.07 51.60 -21.66
CA GLU A 33 -58.49 51.31 -21.86
C GLU A 33 -59.35 52.58 -21.79
N GLN A 34 -59.09 53.48 -20.82
CA GLN A 34 -59.82 54.75 -20.71
C GLN A 34 -59.65 55.64 -21.93
N THR A 35 -58.41 55.81 -22.40
CA THR A 35 -58.11 56.64 -23.59
C THR A 35 -58.66 56.03 -24.88
N ARG A 36 -58.64 54.70 -24.99
CA ARG A 36 -59.29 53.98 -26.09
C ARG A 36 -60.80 54.21 -26.10
N ALA A 37 -61.46 53.99 -24.96
CA ALA A 37 -62.90 54.17 -24.82
C ALA A 37 -63.32 55.62 -25.16
N ALA A 38 -62.61 56.61 -24.61
CA ALA A 38 -62.88 58.03 -24.91
C ALA A 38 -62.67 58.38 -26.39
N ARG A 39 -61.66 57.79 -27.05
CA ARG A 39 -61.42 57.99 -28.49
C ARG A 39 -62.53 57.35 -29.34
N ASP A 40 -62.97 56.16 -28.97
CA ASP A 40 -64.03 55.43 -29.66
C ASP A 40 -65.38 56.14 -29.49
N GLU A 41 -65.66 56.68 -28.29
CA GLU A 41 -66.83 57.51 -28.00
C GLU A 41 -66.83 58.82 -28.81
N LEU A 42 -65.69 59.54 -28.84
CA LEU A 42 -65.55 60.76 -29.65
C LEU A 42 -65.80 60.46 -31.13
N ARG A 43 -65.25 59.34 -31.64
CA ARG A 43 -65.45 58.90 -33.02
C ARG A 43 -66.92 58.58 -33.32
N ALA A 44 -67.63 57.96 -32.37
CA ALA A 44 -69.04 57.63 -32.51
C ALA A 44 -69.95 58.87 -32.49
N ALA A 45 -69.62 59.87 -31.67
CA ALA A 45 -70.33 61.16 -31.62
C ALA A 45 -70.21 61.94 -32.95
N GLY A 46 -69.14 61.72 -33.71
CA GLY A 46 -68.90 62.37 -35.00
C GLY A 46 -68.46 63.82 -34.87
N GLN A 47 -68.33 64.50 -36.01
CA GLN A 47 -68.01 65.93 -36.06
C GLN A 47 -69.29 66.76 -36.05
N ASP A 48 -69.28 67.87 -35.32
CA ASP A 48 -70.40 68.83 -35.32
C ASP A 48 -70.26 69.78 -36.51
N PHE A 49 -71.10 69.60 -37.53
CA PHE A 49 -71.10 70.47 -38.71
C PHE A 49 -71.85 71.79 -38.52
N ALA A 50 -72.56 71.97 -37.39
CA ALA A 50 -73.23 73.23 -37.08
C ALA A 50 -72.26 74.28 -36.50
N ASP A 51 -71.11 73.86 -35.97
CA ASP A 51 -70.00 74.73 -35.54
C ASP A 51 -69.04 74.98 -36.73
N PRO A 52 -68.77 76.24 -37.12
CA PRO A 52 -67.77 76.58 -38.13
C PRO A 52 -66.37 75.98 -37.87
N ASN A 53 -66.05 75.67 -36.61
CA ASN A 53 -64.79 75.07 -36.18
C ASN A 53 -64.89 73.58 -35.82
N GLY A 54 -66.05 72.95 -35.98
CA GLY A 54 -66.32 71.61 -35.45
C GLY A 54 -65.39 70.51 -35.99
N THR A 55 -64.98 70.60 -37.26
CA THR A 55 -63.97 69.68 -37.84
C THR A 55 -62.59 69.85 -37.21
N GLN A 56 -62.14 71.09 -36.96
CA GLN A 56 -60.85 71.35 -36.33
C GLN A 56 -60.85 70.91 -34.86
N ALA A 57 -61.91 71.26 -34.11
CA ALA A 57 -62.05 70.88 -32.71
C ALA A 57 -62.11 69.34 -32.53
N PHE A 58 -62.78 68.63 -33.43
CA PHE A 58 -62.77 67.17 -33.47
C PHE A 58 -61.36 66.62 -33.71
N ALA A 59 -60.65 67.14 -34.72
CA ALA A 59 -59.31 66.68 -35.07
C ALA A 59 -58.31 66.88 -33.91
N GLU A 60 -58.32 68.03 -33.25
CA GLU A 60 -57.46 68.33 -32.10
C GLU A 60 -57.73 67.39 -30.92
N ARG A 61 -59.00 67.19 -30.56
CA ARG A 61 -59.40 66.27 -29.47
C ARG A 61 -59.04 64.82 -29.79
N TYR A 62 -59.29 64.38 -31.02
CA TYR A 62 -58.96 63.03 -31.46
C TYR A 62 -57.45 62.79 -31.43
N LEU A 63 -56.65 63.73 -31.94
CA LEU A 63 -55.18 63.66 -31.90
C LEU A 63 -54.65 63.64 -30.45
N ALA A 64 -55.23 64.45 -29.56
CA ALA A 64 -54.84 64.44 -28.15
C ALA A 64 -55.13 63.10 -27.46
N LEU A 65 -56.32 62.52 -27.69
CA LEU A 65 -56.68 61.20 -27.17
C LEU A 65 -55.83 60.08 -27.77
N ASP A 66 -55.55 60.14 -29.07
CA ASP A 66 -54.67 59.17 -29.74
C ASP A 66 -53.23 59.25 -29.23
N GLN A 67 -52.72 60.46 -29.00
CA GLN A 67 -51.40 60.68 -28.39
C GLN A 67 -51.36 60.16 -26.95
N ALA A 68 -52.40 60.41 -26.15
CA ALA A 68 -52.50 59.89 -24.79
C ALA A 68 -52.55 58.35 -24.78
N HIS A 69 -53.33 57.75 -25.69
CA HIS A 69 -53.42 56.30 -25.85
C HIS A 69 -52.08 55.66 -26.23
N ARG A 70 -51.39 56.21 -27.23
CA ARG A 70 -50.04 55.75 -27.63
C ARG A 70 -49.04 55.89 -26.49
N THR A 71 -49.11 56.97 -25.72
CA THR A 71 -48.24 57.21 -24.56
C THR A 71 -48.47 56.16 -23.49
N ALA A 72 -49.73 55.87 -23.15
CA ALA A 72 -50.09 54.84 -22.18
C ALA A 72 -49.67 53.44 -22.65
N LEU A 73 -49.80 53.13 -23.96
CA LEU A 73 -49.33 51.86 -24.53
C LEU A 73 -47.81 51.70 -24.42
N ARG A 74 -47.04 52.77 -24.71
CA ARG A 74 -45.58 52.76 -24.54
C ARG A 74 -45.20 52.54 -23.08
N GLU A 75 -45.93 53.14 -22.15
CA GLU A 75 -45.69 52.95 -20.72
C GLU A 75 -45.98 51.51 -20.27
N VAL A 76 -47.07 50.91 -20.74
CA VAL A 76 -47.37 49.48 -20.52
C VAL A 76 -46.24 48.61 -21.05
N SER A 77 -45.80 48.85 -22.29
CA SER A 77 -44.68 48.10 -22.89
C SER A 77 -43.39 48.30 -22.09
N ALA A 78 -43.06 49.54 -21.73
CA ALA A 78 -41.85 49.88 -20.96
C ALA A 78 -41.84 49.22 -19.57
N LEU A 79 -42.98 49.18 -18.88
CA LEU A 79 -43.10 48.52 -17.58
C LEU A 79 -43.10 46.99 -17.70
N GLN A 80 -43.64 46.45 -18.79
CA GLN A 80 -43.73 45.00 -18.97
C GLN A 80 -42.38 44.39 -19.38
N VAL A 81 -41.83 44.84 -20.52
CA VAL A 81 -40.63 44.25 -21.14
C VAL A 81 -39.36 45.09 -20.95
N GLY A 82 -39.51 46.34 -20.52
CA GLY A 82 -38.41 47.29 -20.37
C GLY A 82 -38.38 48.34 -21.47
N SER A 83 -37.51 49.34 -21.33
CA SER A 83 -37.33 50.39 -22.32
C SER A 83 -35.89 50.87 -22.42
N LEU A 84 -35.58 51.45 -23.58
CA LEU A 84 -34.37 52.22 -23.83
C LEU A 84 -34.80 53.69 -24.02
N PRO A 85 -34.70 54.54 -22.97
CA PRO A 85 -35.30 55.89 -22.98
C PRO A 85 -34.79 56.83 -24.08
N PHE A 86 -33.62 56.54 -24.67
CA PHE A 86 -32.98 57.32 -25.73
C PHE A 86 -33.06 56.67 -27.11
N ALA A 87 -33.79 55.56 -27.23
CA ALA A 87 -34.05 54.93 -28.52
C ALA A 87 -35.24 55.63 -29.21
N GLU A 88 -34.99 56.44 -30.22
CA GLU A 88 -36.04 56.82 -31.17
C GLU A 88 -36.33 55.64 -32.08
N ILE A 89 -37.54 55.08 -31.94
CA ILE A 89 -38.11 54.16 -32.91
C ILE A 89 -38.57 55.02 -34.09
N ASP A 90 -38.20 54.63 -35.30
CA ASP A 90 -38.66 55.32 -36.49
C ASP A 90 -40.20 55.45 -36.54
N ARG A 91 -40.72 56.23 -37.48
CA ARG A 91 -42.16 56.56 -37.59
C ARG A 91 -43.11 55.35 -37.66
N THR A 92 -42.60 54.12 -37.85
CA THR A 92 -43.39 52.88 -37.85
C THR A 92 -43.78 52.39 -36.44
N GLY A 93 -43.05 52.79 -35.39
CA GLY A 93 -43.39 52.42 -34.00
C GLY A 93 -43.22 50.93 -33.65
N ASP A 94 -42.48 50.15 -34.46
CA ASP A 94 -42.22 48.74 -34.18
C ASP A 94 -40.99 48.55 -33.28
N PHE A 95 -41.20 48.08 -32.05
CA PHE A 95 -40.15 47.79 -31.06
C PHE A 95 -39.31 46.54 -31.40
N VAL A 96 -39.80 45.66 -32.28
CA VAL A 96 -39.16 44.38 -32.62
C VAL A 96 -38.38 44.48 -33.94
N THR A 97 -38.88 45.25 -34.92
CA THR A 97 -38.25 45.33 -36.26
C THR A 97 -37.84 46.74 -36.72
N GLY A 98 -38.15 47.79 -35.94
CA GLY A 98 -37.79 49.17 -36.28
C GLY A 98 -36.28 49.44 -36.27
N LYS A 99 -35.81 50.36 -37.12
CA LYS A 99 -34.43 50.84 -37.05
C LYS A 99 -34.29 51.82 -35.89
N TYR A 100 -33.48 51.46 -34.91
CA TYR A 100 -33.02 52.37 -33.86
C TYR A 100 -32.14 53.44 -34.51
N THR A 101 -32.59 54.69 -34.51
CA THR A 101 -31.76 55.81 -34.93
C THR A 101 -30.93 56.28 -33.73
N GLU A 102 -29.60 56.11 -33.81
CA GLU A 102 -28.65 56.60 -32.81
C GLU A 102 -28.66 58.13 -32.80
N ASN A 103 -29.35 58.76 -31.84
CA ASN A 103 -29.21 60.17 -31.55
C ASN A 103 -28.29 60.35 -30.33
N GLY A 104 -26.98 60.15 -30.54
CA GLY A 104 -25.93 60.49 -29.57
C GLY A 104 -25.11 59.32 -29.02
N SER A 105 -23.99 59.67 -28.35
CA SER A 105 -22.96 58.78 -27.80
C SER A 105 -23.51 57.56 -27.06
N THR A 106 -22.98 56.38 -27.38
CA THR A 106 -23.28 55.08 -26.76
C THR A 106 -23.02 55.01 -25.25
N ALA A 107 -22.44 56.06 -24.65
CA ALA A 107 -22.08 56.12 -23.24
C ALA A 107 -23.27 56.23 -22.25
N ASN A 108 -24.50 56.51 -22.70
CA ASN A 108 -25.66 56.79 -21.82
C ASN A 108 -26.90 55.92 -22.09
N PHE A 109 -26.74 54.68 -22.57
CA PHE A 109 -27.87 53.73 -22.65
C PHE A 109 -28.20 53.18 -21.26
N THR A 110 -28.97 53.94 -20.46
CA THR A 110 -29.55 53.41 -19.22
C THR A 110 -30.76 52.54 -19.57
N GLN A 111 -30.55 51.23 -19.67
CA GLN A 111 -31.65 50.28 -19.82
C GLN A 111 -32.55 50.36 -18.58
N ARG A 112 -33.86 50.57 -18.79
CA ARG A 112 -34.86 50.40 -17.74
C ARG A 112 -35.46 49.02 -17.89
N TYR A 113 -35.22 48.15 -16.93
CA TYR A 113 -35.75 46.79 -16.95
C TYR A 113 -37.26 46.77 -16.72
N GLY A 114 -37.95 45.88 -17.42
CA GLY A 114 -39.36 45.59 -17.22
C GLY A 114 -39.59 44.56 -16.11
N VAL A 115 -40.83 44.37 -15.71
CA VAL A 115 -41.20 43.37 -14.69
C VAL A 115 -40.79 41.95 -15.08
N GLU A 116 -40.80 41.63 -16.39
CA GLU A 116 -40.36 40.31 -16.90
C GLU A 116 -38.88 40.02 -16.60
N HIS A 117 -38.02 41.04 -16.66
CA HIS A 117 -36.61 40.90 -16.29
C HIS A 117 -36.45 40.54 -14.81
N TYR A 118 -37.13 41.28 -13.93
CA TYR A 118 -37.07 41.01 -12.48
C TYR A 118 -37.64 39.64 -12.13
N TYR A 119 -38.66 39.13 -12.84
CA TYR A 119 -39.09 37.73 -12.68
C TYR A 119 -38.02 36.71 -13.09
N GLY A 120 -37.20 37.02 -14.09
CA GLY A 120 -36.04 36.21 -14.47
C GLY A 120 -34.97 36.20 -13.39
N GLU A 121 -34.62 37.38 -12.86
CA GLU A 121 -33.66 37.52 -11.76
C GLU A 121 -34.15 36.80 -10.50
N ARG A 122 -35.42 36.99 -10.12
CA ARG A 122 -36.05 36.33 -8.99
C ARG A 122 -35.92 34.80 -9.06
N ARG A 123 -36.20 34.21 -10.23
CA ARG A 123 -36.05 32.77 -10.46
C ARG A 123 -34.60 32.31 -10.28
N THR A 124 -33.65 33.10 -10.78
CA THR A 124 -32.22 32.82 -10.63
C THR A 124 -31.80 32.86 -9.17
N VAL A 125 -32.16 33.90 -8.43
CA VAL A 125 -31.85 34.05 -7.00
C VAL A 125 -32.49 32.92 -6.17
N LEU A 126 -33.73 32.51 -6.47
CA LEU A 126 -34.38 31.37 -5.82
C LEU A 126 -33.61 30.06 -6.04
N ALA A 127 -33.16 29.80 -7.27
CA ALA A 127 -32.37 28.62 -7.58
C ALA A 127 -31.03 28.63 -6.84
N GLU A 128 -30.35 29.79 -6.77
CA GLU A 128 -29.11 29.94 -6.02
C GLU A 128 -29.30 29.71 -4.51
N ILE A 129 -30.40 30.19 -3.93
CA ILE A 129 -30.73 29.94 -2.51
C ILE A 129 -30.93 28.45 -2.27
N ALA A 130 -31.72 27.77 -3.11
CA ALA A 130 -31.97 26.34 -2.96
C ALA A 130 -30.68 25.51 -3.03
N VAL A 131 -29.84 25.75 -4.05
CA VAL A 131 -28.54 25.09 -4.18
C VAL A 131 -27.64 25.37 -2.99
N GLY A 132 -27.63 26.61 -2.49
CA GLY A 132 -26.82 26.97 -1.33
C GLY A 132 -27.33 26.35 -0.02
N ASP A 133 -28.64 26.20 0.16
CA ASP A 133 -29.24 25.53 1.33
C ASP A 133 -28.89 24.03 1.35
N ASP A 134 -29.00 23.34 0.21
CA ASP A 134 -28.57 21.95 0.07
C ASP A 134 -27.07 21.80 0.40
N ALA A 135 -26.23 22.67 -0.18
CA ALA A 135 -24.79 22.67 0.10
C ALA A 135 -24.48 22.93 1.58
N LEU A 136 -25.29 23.74 2.28
CA LEU A 136 -25.13 23.99 3.71
C LEU A 136 -25.42 22.74 4.54
N VAL A 137 -26.49 22.01 4.20
CA VAL A 137 -26.85 20.74 4.86
C VAL A 137 -25.73 19.73 4.67
N ASP A 138 -25.23 19.57 3.45
CA ASP A 138 -24.12 18.67 3.14
C ASP A 138 -22.83 19.04 3.89
N LEU A 139 -22.51 20.34 3.96
CA LEU A 139 -21.34 20.81 4.69
C LEU A 139 -21.46 20.53 6.19
N ARG A 140 -22.64 20.76 6.79
CA ARG A 140 -22.89 20.46 8.22
C ARG A 140 -22.75 18.97 8.49
N ALA A 141 -23.35 18.12 7.66
CA ALA A 141 -23.20 16.67 7.75
C ALA A 141 -21.73 16.24 7.61
N ALA A 142 -20.97 16.87 6.72
CA ALA A 142 -19.53 16.61 6.58
C ALA A 142 -18.73 17.01 7.83
N VAL A 143 -19.02 18.17 8.43
CA VAL A 143 -18.39 18.62 9.68
C VAL A 143 -18.70 17.65 10.82
N GLU A 144 -19.93 17.20 10.97
CA GLU A 144 -20.31 16.19 11.98
C GLU A 144 -19.57 14.87 11.78
N ARG A 145 -19.47 14.38 10.53
CA ARG A 145 -18.67 13.18 10.21
C ARG A 145 -17.20 13.36 10.59
N LEU A 146 -16.60 14.50 10.26
CA LEU A 146 -15.21 14.79 10.62
C LEU A 146 -15.00 14.86 12.14
N ALA A 147 -15.95 15.42 12.88
CA ALA A 147 -15.92 15.43 14.34
C ALA A 147 -16.01 14.00 14.92
N GLY A 148 -16.88 13.16 14.36
CA GLY A 148 -16.98 11.74 14.71
C GLY A 148 -15.68 10.97 14.45
N LEU A 149 -15.08 11.16 13.27
CA LEU A 149 -13.78 10.56 12.93
C LEU A 149 -12.67 11.01 13.89
N LYS A 150 -12.60 12.30 14.22
CA LYS A 150 -11.64 12.83 15.19
C LYS A 150 -11.80 12.16 16.56
N ALA A 151 -13.03 12.02 17.05
CA ALA A 151 -13.30 11.38 18.34
C ALA A 151 -12.93 9.88 18.33
N SER A 152 -13.17 9.18 17.22
CA SER A 152 -12.72 7.78 17.04
C SER A 152 -11.21 7.67 17.08
N PHE A 153 -10.49 8.51 16.33
CA PHE A 153 -9.03 8.51 16.33
C PHE A 153 -8.45 8.85 17.71
N GLN A 154 -9.06 9.77 18.46
CA GLN A 154 -8.65 10.07 19.83
C GLN A 154 -8.86 8.87 20.76
N THR A 155 -9.99 8.17 20.63
CA THR A 155 -10.26 6.94 21.40
C THR A 155 -9.25 5.84 21.10
N ASP A 156 -8.91 5.66 19.82
CA ASP A 156 -7.90 4.68 19.40
C ASP A 156 -6.50 5.08 19.87
N GLN A 157 -6.16 6.37 19.81
CA GLN A 157 -4.93 6.91 20.36
C GLN A 157 -4.82 6.67 21.88
N ASP A 158 -5.89 6.91 22.64
CA ASP A 158 -5.93 6.67 24.09
C ASP A 158 -5.87 5.18 24.44
N ARG A 159 -6.48 4.31 23.60
CA ARG A 159 -6.36 2.86 23.74
C ARG A 159 -4.93 2.43 23.49
N ALA A 160 -4.32 2.88 22.40
CA ALA A 160 -2.92 2.60 22.09
C ALA A 160 -1.98 3.11 23.18
N ALA A 161 -2.17 4.34 23.67
CA ALA A 161 -1.37 4.92 24.76
C ALA A 161 -1.44 4.11 26.06
N ARG A 162 -2.56 3.44 26.35
CA ARG A 162 -2.71 2.53 27.50
C ARG A 162 -2.11 1.15 27.25
N GLN A 163 -2.19 0.64 26.03
CA GLN A 163 -1.71 -0.70 25.68
C GLN A 163 -0.21 -0.76 25.42
N ILE A 164 0.38 0.30 24.87
CA ILE A 164 1.81 0.37 24.56
C ILE A 164 2.66 0.07 25.80
N PRO A 165 2.46 0.71 26.98
CA PRO A 165 3.25 0.39 28.17
C PRO A 165 3.16 -1.08 28.58
N ALA A 166 1.96 -1.67 28.57
CA ALA A 166 1.78 -3.09 28.91
C ALA A 166 2.49 -4.01 27.90
N ALA A 167 2.36 -3.73 26.60
CA ALA A 167 3.05 -4.46 25.55
C ALA A 167 4.58 -4.36 25.69
N ARG A 168 5.11 -3.20 26.07
CA ARG A 168 6.55 -3.03 26.33
C ARG A 168 7.03 -3.87 27.51
N THR A 169 6.29 -3.87 28.62
CA THR A 169 6.63 -4.70 29.78
C THR A 169 6.63 -6.19 29.41
N SER A 170 5.58 -6.67 28.73
CA SER A 170 5.51 -8.07 28.30
C SER A 170 6.59 -8.42 27.28
N ALA A 171 6.95 -7.49 26.39
CA ALA A 171 8.04 -7.69 25.44
C ALA A 171 9.41 -7.75 26.11
N ALA A 172 9.65 -6.91 27.12
CA ALA A 172 10.88 -6.97 27.91
C ALA A 172 11.00 -8.32 28.65
N GLN A 173 9.92 -8.79 29.28
CA GLN A 173 9.89 -10.11 29.92
C GLN A 173 10.17 -11.24 28.93
N ALA A 174 9.50 -11.24 27.77
CA ALA A 174 9.73 -12.25 26.73
C ALA A 174 11.16 -12.18 26.15
N PHE A 175 11.75 -10.99 26.08
CA PHE A 175 13.14 -10.81 25.66
C PHE A 175 14.12 -11.37 26.70
N ASP A 176 13.87 -11.15 27.99
CA ASP A 176 14.67 -11.73 29.07
C ASP A 176 14.57 -13.27 29.07
N GLU A 177 13.36 -13.82 28.90
CA GLU A 177 13.13 -15.27 28.77
C GLU A 177 13.84 -15.86 27.54
N LEU A 178 13.79 -15.16 26.40
CA LEU A 178 14.51 -15.57 25.19
C LEU A 178 16.01 -15.61 25.45
N ASN A 179 16.58 -14.60 26.11
CA ASN A 179 18.01 -14.57 26.43
C ASN A 179 18.42 -15.73 27.35
N GLU A 180 17.58 -16.08 28.32
CA GLU A 180 17.81 -17.24 29.20
C GLU A 180 17.80 -18.56 28.40
N ILE A 181 16.81 -18.76 27.51
CA ILE A 181 16.73 -19.94 26.66
C ILE A 181 17.93 -20.03 25.70
N VAL A 182 18.33 -18.91 25.10
CA VAL A 182 19.49 -18.85 24.21
C VAL A 182 20.77 -19.18 24.97
N ALA A 183 20.95 -18.69 26.20
CA ALA A 183 22.10 -19.03 27.03
C ALA A 183 22.15 -20.54 27.35
N VAL A 184 21.02 -21.13 27.76
CA VAL A 184 20.94 -22.57 28.04
C VAL A 184 21.19 -23.41 26.78
N ALA A 185 20.64 -23.00 25.63
CA ALA A 185 20.89 -23.66 24.36
C ALA A 185 22.38 -23.60 23.98
N HIS A 186 23.01 -22.44 24.15
CA HIS A 186 24.43 -22.25 23.88
C HIS A 186 25.30 -23.19 24.74
N ASP A 187 25.02 -23.29 26.04
CA ASP A 187 25.75 -24.19 26.95
C ASP A 187 25.61 -25.67 26.51
N LEU A 188 24.39 -26.10 26.17
CA LEU A 188 24.15 -27.48 25.69
C LEU A 188 24.86 -27.76 24.35
N GLU A 189 24.91 -26.77 23.48
CA GLU A 189 25.62 -26.88 22.21
C GLU A 189 27.15 -26.92 22.41
N GLU A 190 27.70 -26.16 23.35
CA GLU A 190 29.13 -26.25 23.73
C GLU A 190 29.47 -27.62 24.28
N ASP A 191 28.65 -28.16 25.19
CA ASP A 191 28.81 -29.51 25.71
C ASP A 191 28.77 -30.56 24.58
N ALA A 192 27.84 -30.41 23.63
CA ALA A 192 27.76 -31.30 22.47
C ALA A 192 29.00 -31.20 21.57
N LEU A 193 29.47 -29.98 21.27
CA LEU A 193 30.68 -29.74 20.49
C LEU A 193 31.90 -30.40 21.15
N GLN A 194 32.02 -30.28 22.47
CA GLN A 194 33.10 -30.90 23.25
C GLN A 194 33.01 -32.43 23.21
N LEU A 195 31.83 -33.01 23.42
CA LEU A 195 31.62 -34.46 23.35
C LEU A 195 32.00 -35.02 21.98
N PHE A 196 31.62 -34.35 20.89
CA PHE A 196 32.01 -34.77 19.54
C PHE A 196 33.52 -34.60 19.28
N ALA A 197 34.13 -33.53 19.81
CA ALA A 197 35.57 -33.33 19.71
C ALA A 197 36.35 -34.45 20.43
N ASP A 198 35.91 -34.84 21.63
CA ASP A 198 36.51 -35.93 22.42
C ASP A 198 36.31 -37.29 21.74
N ALA A 199 35.14 -37.53 21.14
CA ALA A 199 34.90 -38.72 20.33
C ALA A 199 35.85 -38.78 19.11
N GLY A 200 36.02 -37.66 18.40
CA GLY A 200 36.94 -37.57 17.27
C GLY A 200 38.41 -37.75 17.68
N ALA A 201 38.81 -37.20 18.83
CA ALA A 201 40.15 -37.40 19.40
C ALA A 201 40.39 -38.86 19.77
N SER A 202 39.40 -39.51 20.41
CA SER A 202 39.46 -40.92 20.78
C SER A 202 39.57 -41.82 19.54
N ALA A 203 38.82 -41.51 18.47
CA ALA A 203 38.90 -42.22 17.20
C ALA A 203 40.30 -42.07 16.56
N ARG A 204 40.88 -40.86 16.54
CA ARG A 204 42.25 -40.63 16.06
C ARG A 204 43.30 -41.38 16.89
N GLN A 205 43.15 -41.43 18.21
CA GLN A 205 44.03 -42.20 19.08
C GLN A 205 43.94 -43.71 18.79
N ALA A 206 42.73 -44.22 18.55
CA ALA A 206 42.53 -45.60 18.13
C ALA A 206 43.19 -45.89 16.77
N ALA A 207 43.10 -44.98 15.80
CA ALA A 207 43.82 -45.09 14.52
C ALA A 207 45.33 -45.15 14.71
N ALA A 208 45.90 -44.25 15.52
CA ALA A 208 47.33 -44.23 15.80
C ALA A 208 47.80 -45.54 16.46
N GLY A 209 47.04 -46.05 17.44
CA GLY A 209 47.32 -47.34 18.07
C GLY A 209 47.23 -48.53 17.10
N ALA A 210 46.24 -48.52 16.21
CA ALA A 210 46.12 -49.53 15.15
C ALA A 210 47.29 -49.48 14.17
N GLN A 211 47.72 -48.29 13.76
CA GLN A 211 48.87 -48.09 12.86
C GLN A 211 50.19 -48.53 13.51
N GLU A 212 50.39 -48.23 14.80
CA GLU A 212 51.57 -48.66 15.54
C GLU A 212 51.61 -50.20 15.69
N ALA A 213 50.47 -50.80 16.02
CA ALA A 213 50.33 -52.26 16.08
C ALA A 213 50.62 -52.91 14.72
N MET A 214 50.15 -52.32 13.62
CA MET A 214 50.47 -52.76 12.26
C MET A 214 51.94 -52.63 11.92
N SER A 215 52.58 -51.52 12.32
CA SER A 215 54.01 -51.29 12.09
C SER A 215 54.87 -52.31 12.85
N ARG A 216 54.50 -52.63 14.10
CA ARG A 216 55.14 -53.69 14.89
C ARG A 216 54.95 -55.07 14.26
N ALA A 217 53.74 -55.39 13.81
CA ALA A 217 53.45 -56.65 13.12
C ALA A 217 54.22 -56.77 11.80
N GLN A 218 54.39 -55.66 11.06
CA GLN A 218 55.22 -55.62 9.85
C GLN A 218 56.67 -55.97 10.18
N GLN A 219 57.27 -55.31 11.18
CA GLN A 219 58.65 -55.57 11.58
C GLN A 219 58.88 -57.04 11.97
N GLN A 220 57.93 -57.64 12.69
CA GLN A 220 57.99 -59.05 13.09
C GLN A 220 57.86 -60.04 11.92
N THR A 221 57.42 -59.59 10.74
CA THR A 221 57.19 -60.44 9.56
C THR A 221 58.15 -60.15 8.40
N GLN A 222 59.08 -59.21 8.55
CA GLN A 222 60.03 -58.81 7.50
C GLN A 222 60.94 -59.94 7.04
N ASP A 223 61.31 -60.86 7.93
CA ASP A 223 62.22 -61.98 7.63
C ASP A 223 61.47 -63.28 7.27
N LEU A 224 60.14 -63.25 7.23
CA LEU A 224 59.34 -64.42 6.88
C LEU A 224 59.28 -64.62 5.35
N PRO A 225 59.29 -65.87 4.86
CA PRO A 225 59.05 -66.15 3.45
C PRO A 225 57.63 -65.69 3.05
N PRO A 226 57.40 -65.33 1.78
CA PRO A 226 56.14 -64.71 1.31
C PRO A 226 54.87 -65.46 1.73
N GLU A 227 54.87 -66.80 1.65
CA GLU A 227 53.72 -67.63 2.02
C GLU A 227 53.43 -67.61 3.53
N ALA A 228 54.46 -67.41 4.36
CA ALA A 228 54.32 -67.25 5.79
C ALA A 228 53.87 -65.82 6.16
N THR A 229 54.33 -64.81 5.41
CA THR A 229 53.88 -63.41 5.55
C THR A 229 52.41 -63.26 5.20
N GLU A 230 51.93 -63.85 4.10
CA GLU A 230 50.51 -63.85 3.73
C GLU A 230 49.61 -64.50 4.80
N ARG A 231 50.09 -65.56 5.46
CA ARG A 231 49.35 -66.26 6.53
C ARG A 231 49.48 -65.59 7.90
N SER A 232 50.42 -64.67 8.06
CA SER A 232 50.68 -63.98 9.32
C SER A 232 49.54 -63.02 9.69
N VAL A 233 49.52 -62.60 10.96
CA VAL A 233 48.58 -61.58 11.45
C VAL A 233 48.77 -60.27 10.67
N TYR A 234 50.01 -59.93 10.30
CA TYR A 234 50.30 -58.76 9.48
C TYR A 234 49.70 -58.89 8.09
N GLY A 235 49.94 -60.00 7.37
CA GLY A 235 49.41 -60.23 6.03
C GLY A 235 47.89 -60.20 5.96
N LYS A 236 47.22 -60.85 6.93
CA LYS A 236 45.75 -60.80 7.06
C LYS A 236 45.24 -59.38 7.32
N ARG A 237 45.86 -58.65 8.25
CA ARG A 237 45.43 -57.28 8.60
C ARG A 237 45.78 -56.24 7.54
N GLN A 238 46.83 -56.46 6.76
CA GLN A 238 47.18 -55.60 5.63
C GLN A 238 46.12 -55.64 4.53
N GLN A 239 45.43 -56.78 4.40
CA GLN A 239 44.26 -56.94 3.53
C GLN A 239 43.00 -56.32 4.14
N ASP A 240 42.91 -56.22 5.48
CA ASP A 240 41.82 -55.58 6.23
C ASP A 240 41.94 -54.05 6.30
N ARG A 241 42.08 -53.39 5.15
CA ARG A 241 42.10 -51.92 5.08
C ARG A 241 40.80 -51.25 5.55
N TRP A 242 39.74 -52.03 5.71
CA TRP A 242 38.43 -51.59 6.20
C TRP A 242 38.49 -50.93 7.60
N ILE A 243 39.43 -51.33 8.47
CA ILE A 243 39.54 -50.77 9.83
C ILE A 243 39.98 -49.29 9.78
N GLY A 244 41.01 -48.97 8.99
CA GLY A 244 41.49 -47.60 8.82
C GLY A 244 40.43 -46.70 8.18
N GLY A 245 39.72 -47.24 7.18
CA GLY A 245 38.61 -46.53 6.55
C GLY A 245 37.44 -46.30 7.50
N HIS A 246 37.09 -47.28 8.34
CA HIS A 246 36.02 -47.13 9.32
C HIS A 246 36.35 -46.08 10.39
N ILE A 247 37.58 -46.05 10.90
CA ILE A 247 38.00 -45.03 11.87
C ILE A 247 37.97 -43.63 11.24
N SER A 248 38.44 -43.49 10.00
CA SER A 248 38.38 -42.21 9.29
C SER A 248 36.94 -41.74 9.04
N ALA A 249 36.02 -42.67 8.75
CA ALA A 249 34.60 -42.37 8.64
C ALA A 249 33.97 -41.96 9.98
N GLN A 250 34.35 -42.58 11.10
CA GLN A 250 33.91 -42.15 12.42
C GLN A 250 34.42 -40.74 12.77
N VAL A 251 35.66 -40.42 12.41
CA VAL A 251 36.19 -39.05 12.55
C VAL A 251 35.37 -38.08 11.69
N ALA A 252 35.05 -38.45 10.44
CA ALA A 252 34.18 -37.64 9.60
C ALA A 252 32.80 -37.42 10.23
N ASP A 253 32.17 -38.46 10.80
CA ASP A 253 30.88 -38.34 11.48
C ASP A 253 30.92 -37.34 12.64
N THR A 254 32.01 -37.32 13.42
CA THR A 254 32.16 -36.34 14.51
C THR A 254 32.26 -34.90 14.00
N HIS A 255 32.96 -34.68 12.89
CA HIS A 255 33.04 -33.38 12.24
C HIS A 255 31.68 -32.97 11.63
N LEU A 256 30.98 -33.88 10.96
CA LEU A 256 29.63 -33.63 10.44
C LEU A 256 28.64 -33.29 11.54
N ALA A 257 28.71 -33.98 12.69
CA ALA A 257 27.86 -33.69 13.83
C ALA A 257 28.12 -32.29 14.40
N ARG A 258 29.38 -31.88 14.53
CA ARG A 258 29.76 -30.52 14.96
C ARG A 258 29.31 -29.46 13.96
N ALA A 259 29.48 -29.72 12.66
CA ALA A 259 28.98 -28.85 11.60
C ALA A 259 27.46 -28.65 11.66
N TRP A 260 26.68 -29.69 12.00
CA TRP A 260 25.24 -29.57 12.21
C TRP A 260 24.88 -28.65 13.39
N VAL A 261 25.60 -28.76 14.51
CA VAL A 261 25.42 -27.86 15.66
C VAL A 261 25.72 -26.41 15.25
N TYR A 262 26.82 -26.19 14.54
CA TYR A 262 27.16 -24.86 14.03
C TYR A 262 26.15 -24.31 13.02
N LEU A 263 25.55 -25.15 12.18
CA LEU A 263 24.50 -24.74 11.26
C LEU A 263 23.23 -24.28 12.02
N GLN A 264 22.87 -24.97 13.09
CA GLN A 264 21.76 -24.57 13.96
C GLN A 264 22.04 -23.23 14.63
N ARG A 265 23.26 -23.04 15.17
CA ARG A 265 23.71 -21.74 15.70
C ARG A 265 23.66 -20.63 14.67
N TYR A 266 24.20 -20.86 13.48
CA TYR A 266 24.21 -19.89 12.39
C TYR A 266 22.81 -19.35 12.11
N TYR A 267 21.84 -20.24 11.88
CA TYR A 267 20.45 -19.85 11.62
C TYR A 267 19.76 -19.27 12.86
N GLY A 268 20.05 -19.78 14.06
CA GLY A 268 19.52 -19.25 15.32
C GLY A 268 19.90 -17.79 15.53
N TYR A 269 21.21 -17.48 15.47
CA TYR A 269 21.72 -16.11 15.59
C TYR A 269 21.21 -15.19 14.46
N GLN A 270 21.10 -15.70 13.23
CA GLN A 270 20.54 -14.93 12.12
C GLN A 270 19.06 -14.56 12.38
N GLN A 271 18.24 -15.54 12.78
CA GLN A 271 16.82 -15.33 13.08
C GLN A 271 16.63 -14.40 14.28
N ASN A 272 17.46 -14.53 15.31
CA ASN A 272 17.47 -13.63 16.47
C ASN A 272 17.80 -12.20 16.06
N ALA A 273 18.88 -11.99 15.29
CA ALA A 273 19.24 -10.66 14.79
C ALA A 273 18.11 -10.02 13.96
N GLU A 274 17.46 -10.79 13.09
CA GLU A 274 16.33 -10.30 12.28
C GLU A 274 15.09 -9.98 13.12
N LEU A 275 14.74 -10.84 14.07
CA LEU A 275 13.62 -10.63 14.98
C LEU A 275 13.85 -9.35 15.79
N LEU A 276 15.01 -9.24 16.42
CA LEU A 276 15.41 -8.10 17.24
C LEU A 276 15.43 -6.80 16.45
N ALA A 277 15.92 -6.81 15.22
CA ALA A 277 15.90 -5.63 14.35
C ALA A 277 14.47 -5.13 14.07
N ARG A 278 13.48 -6.04 14.00
CA ARG A 278 12.07 -5.69 13.76
C ARG A 278 11.37 -5.18 15.02
N VAL A 279 11.68 -5.75 16.19
CA VAL A 279 10.88 -5.53 17.41
C VAL A 279 11.50 -4.55 18.41
N ALA A 280 12.83 -4.38 18.42
CA ALA A 280 13.52 -3.59 19.44
C ALA A 280 13.10 -2.11 19.45
N GLY A 281 13.11 -1.46 18.28
CA GLY A 281 12.72 -0.05 18.15
C GLY A 281 11.25 0.24 18.52
N PRO A 282 10.28 -0.46 17.91
CA PRO A 282 8.86 -0.26 18.22
C PRO A 282 8.49 -0.50 19.69
N LEU A 283 9.15 -1.49 20.33
CA LEU A 283 8.89 -1.87 21.71
C LEU A 283 9.80 -1.17 22.72
N GLN A 284 10.74 -0.34 22.25
CA GLN A 284 11.75 0.30 23.11
C GLN A 284 12.44 -0.70 24.04
N LEU A 285 12.71 -1.91 23.52
CA LEU A 285 13.68 -2.80 24.15
C LEU A 285 15.01 -2.03 24.17
N GLY A 286 15.80 -2.17 25.25
CA GLY A 286 17.00 -1.35 25.51
C GLY A 286 18.09 -1.48 24.44
N ASP A 287 19.35 -1.30 24.83
CA ASP A 287 20.47 -1.48 23.90
C ASP A 287 20.57 -2.96 23.49
N VAL A 288 19.99 -3.29 22.33
CA VAL A 288 20.06 -4.62 21.73
C VAL A 288 21.28 -4.70 20.81
N ASP A 289 22.19 -5.62 21.11
CA ASP A 289 23.42 -5.80 20.33
C ASP A 289 23.20 -6.62 19.05
N LEU A 290 22.55 -6.00 18.06
CA LEU A 290 22.36 -6.60 16.73
C LEU A 290 23.69 -6.89 16.01
N ALA A 291 24.74 -6.14 16.32
CA ALA A 291 26.05 -6.34 15.71
C ALA A 291 26.71 -7.61 16.28
N GLY A 292 26.62 -7.81 17.60
CA GLY A 292 27.04 -9.03 18.28
C GLY A 292 26.37 -10.29 17.74
N GLU A 293 25.04 -10.29 17.63
CA GLU A 293 24.29 -11.44 17.08
C GLU A 293 24.72 -11.80 15.65
N ARG A 294 24.93 -10.79 14.79
CA ARG A 294 25.42 -11.01 13.42
C ARG A 294 26.86 -11.53 13.39
N ALA A 295 27.70 -11.06 14.31
CA ALA A 295 29.07 -11.55 14.44
C ALA A 295 29.07 -13.02 14.88
N LEU A 296 28.27 -13.40 15.87
CA LEU A 296 28.11 -14.79 16.31
C LEU A 296 27.56 -15.69 15.20
N SER A 297 26.59 -15.20 14.41
CA SER A 297 26.10 -15.90 13.22
C SER A 297 27.23 -16.17 12.23
N THR A 298 28.06 -15.17 11.93
CA THR A 298 29.20 -15.30 11.02
C THR A 298 30.26 -16.27 11.55
N GLU A 299 30.57 -16.20 12.84
CA GLU A 299 31.52 -17.12 13.49
C GLU A 299 31.03 -18.57 13.44
N ALA A 300 29.75 -18.80 13.76
CA ALA A 300 29.15 -20.13 13.68
C ALA A 300 29.13 -20.66 12.23
N HIS A 301 28.86 -19.80 11.25
CA HIS A 301 28.96 -20.15 9.85
C HIS A 301 30.37 -20.64 9.48
N ASP A 302 31.39 -19.83 9.79
CA ASP A 302 32.77 -20.12 9.41
C ASP A 302 33.30 -21.37 10.12
N ALA A 303 32.99 -21.54 11.41
CA ALA A 303 33.31 -22.74 12.17
C ALA A 303 32.62 -23.99 11.58
N GLY A 304 31.34 -23.87 11.22
CA GLY A 304 30.58 -24.94 10.59
C GLY A 304 31.18 -25.38 9.25
N VAL A 305 31.53 -24.42 8.39
CA VAL A 305 32.20 -24.69 7.10
C VAL A 305 33.54 -25.40 7.30
N GLU A 306 34.35 -24.95 8.27
CA GLU A 306 35.62 -25.59 8.59
C GLU A 306 35.44 -27.05 9.05
N GLU A 307 34.45 -27.33 9.91
CA GLU A 307 34.13 -28.70 10.31
C GLU A 307 33.69 -29.57 9.12
N VAL A 308 32.91 -29.03 8.18
CA VAL A 308 32.55 -29.78 6.96
C VAL A 308 33.77 -30.08 6.10
N ASN A 309 34.69 -29.14 5.93
CA ASN A 309 35.95 -29.36 5.20
C ASN A 309 36.79 -30.46 5.86
N GLN A 310 36.87 -30.47 7.19
CA GLN A 310 37.57 -31.52 7.95
C GLN A 310 36.89 -32.89 7.80
N ALA A 311 35.55 -32.93 7.77
CA ALA A 311 34.79 -34.14 7.49
C ALA A 311 35.08 -34.68 6.08
N MET A 312 35.04 -33.82 5.05
CA MET A 312 35.35 -34.21 3.67
C MET A 312 36.76 -34.80 3.57
N ALA A 313 37.77 -34.15 4.16
CA ALA A 313 39.14 -34.66 4.17
C ALA A 313 39.27 -36.02 4.90
N ALA A 314 38.46 -36.26 5.94
CA ALA A 314 38.43 -37.55 6.62
C ALA A 314 37.72 -38.64 5.77
N LEU A 315 36.65 -38.29 5.05
CA LEU A 315 35.95 -39.20 4.13
C LEU A 315 36.80 -39.57 2.91
N GLU A 316 37.59 -38.65 2.37
CA GLU A 316 38.54 -38.94 1.29
C GLU A 316 39.56 -40.02 1.71
N ARG A 317 40.08 -39.91 2.94
CA ARG A 317 40.95 -40.96 3.52
C ARG A 317 40.18 -42.26 3.73
N ALA A 318 38.95 -42.19 4.23
CA ALA A 318 38.11 -43.38 4.42
C ALA A 318 37.88 -44.14 3.11
N HIS A 319 37.62 -43.40 2.03
CA HIS A 319 37.41 -43.95 0.69
C HIS A 319 38.64 -44.62 0.08
N SER A 320 39.83 -44.04 0.29
CA SER A 320 41.12 -44.67 -0.08
C SER A 320 41.26 -46.06 0.53
N ASP A 321 40.83 -46.21 1.79
CA ASP A 321 41.16 -47.37 2.60
C ASP A 321 40.11 -48.49 2.51
N ALA A 322 38.81 -48.15 2.58
CA ALA A 322 37.74 -49.14 2.69
C ALA A 322 37.06 -49.50 1.36
N GLY A 323 37.49 -48.92 0.24
CA GLY A 323 36.83 -49.08 -1.06
C GLY A 323 35.46 -48.38 -1.12
N ARG A 324 34.85 -48.33 -2.31
CA ARG A 324 33.59 -47.59 -2.56
C ARG A 324 32.37 -48.26 -1.90
N HIS A 325 32.31 -48.25 -0.58
CA HIS A 325 31.13 -48.65 0.18
C HIS A 325 30.09 -47.53 0.16
N TRP A 326 28.83 -47.89 0.03
CA TRP A 326 27.72 -46.95 -0.17
C TRP A 326 27.52 -46.00 1.02
N THR A 327 27.86 -46.42 2.25
CA THR A 327 27.73 -45.58 3.46
C THR A 327 28.66 -44.38 3.42
N PHE A 328 29.87 -44.52 2.86
CA PHE A 328 30.81 -43.40 2.73
C PHE A 328 30.33 -42.41 1.67
N VAL A 329 29.74 -42.90 0.57
CA VAL A 329 29.10 -42.05 -0.45
C VAL A 329 27.91 -41.29 0.17
N ALA A 330 27.14 -41.92 1.05
CA ALA A 330 26.05 -41.25 1.77
C ALA A 330 26.55 -40.19 2.76
N GLN A 331 27.68 -40.43 3.45
CA GLN A 331 28.32 -39.45 4.33
C GLN A 331 28.90 -38.27 3.54
N GLU A 332 29.51 -38.53 2.38
CA GLU A 332 30.01 -37.49 1.47
C GLU A 332 28.86 -36.64 0.90
N ALA A 333 27.73 -37.28 0.58
CA ALA A 333 26.49 -36.57 0.25
C ALA A 333 25.99 -35.70 1.42
N GLY A 334 26.17 -36.14 2.66
CA GLY A 334 25.90 -35.37 3.87
C GLY A 334 26.81 -34.14 4.02
N ALA A 335 28.10 -34.28 3.74
CA ALA A 335 29.06 -33.17 3.80
C ALA A 335 28.76 -32.11 2.74
N THR A 336 28.55 -32.53 1.48
CA THR A 336 28.20 -31.64 0.38
C THR A 336 26.86 -30.95 0.61
N TYR A 337 25.89 -31.65 1.20
CA TYR A 337 24.62 -31.06 1.62
C TYR A 337 24.80 -29.95 2.64
N LEU A 338 25.63 -30.15 3.68
CA LEU A 338 25.91 -29.12 4.67
C LEU A 338 26.58 -27.88 4.04
N MET A 339 27.54 -28.05 3.13
CA MET A 339 28.11 -26.92 2.37
C MET A 339 27.04 -26.12 1.63
N ALA A 340 26.09 -26.80 1.00
CA ALA A 340 24.97 -26.14 0.34
C ALA A 340 24.08 -25.38 1.33
N LEU A 341 23.85 -25.91 2.55
CA LEU A 341 23.08 -25.23 3.59
C LEU A 341 23.80 -23.99 4.15
N PHE A 342 25.12 -24.03 4.29
CA PHE A 342 25.95 -22.84 4.59
C PHE A 342 26.00 -21.83 3.43
N GLY A 343 25.29 -22.07 2.31
CA GLY A 343 25.16 -21.09 1.25
C GLY A 343 26.31 -21.11 0.25
N HIS A 344 26.97 -22.25 0.07
CA HIS A 344 27.88 -22.49 -1.06
C HIS A 344 27.09 -23.11 -2.23
N PRO A 345 26.52 -22.31 -3.15
CA PRO A 345 25.56 -22.78 -4.14
C PRO A 345 26.14 -23.81 -5.13
N GLY A 346 27.46 -23.78 -5.36
CA GLY A 346 28.14 -24.76 -6.20
C GLY A 346 28.00 -26.20 -5.70
N TYR A 347 27.75 -26.40 -4.41
CA TYR A 347 27.59 -27.73 -3.81
C TYR A 347 26.17 -28.30 -3.90
N VAL A 348 25.17 -27.54 -4.40
CA VAL A 348 23.79 -28.04 -4.52
C VAL A 348 23.72 -29.17 -5.55
N GLU A 349 24.28 -28.95 -6.74
CA GLU A 349 24.30 -29.97 -7.80
C GLU A 349 25.12 -31.21 -7.40
N ASP A 350 26.23 -30.97 -6.69
CA ASP A 350 27.09 -32.02 -6.15
C ASP A 350 26.35 -32.85 -5.10
N ALA A 351 25.65 -32.20 -4.16
CA ALA A 351 24.85 -32.89 -3.13
C ALA A 351 23.69 -33.68 -3.74
N VAL A 352 23.00 -33.13 -4.74
CA VAL A 352 21.94 -33.84 -5.49
C VAL A 352 22.51 -35.09 -6.16
N THR A 353 23.66 -34.96 -6.83
CA THR A 353 24.31 -36.06 -7.52
C THR A 353 24.80 -37.12 -6.52
N ALA A 354 25.42 -36.70 -5.43
CA ALA A 354 25.92 -37.57 -4.39
C ALA A 354 24.79 -38.34 -3.70
N TYR A 355 23.68 -37.69 -3.35
CA TYR A 355 22.52 -38.37 -2.76
C TYR A 355 21.86 -39.36 -3.72
N ARG A 356 21.68 -39.00 -5.00
CA ARG A 356 21.18 -39.95 -6.02
C ARG A 356 22.06 -41.19 -6.11
N ASN A 357 23.38 -41.02 -6.11
CA ASN A 357 24.32 -42.13 -6.15
C ASN A 357 24.28 -42.97 -4.86
N ALA A 358 24.12 -42.33 -3.69
CA ALA A 358 24.05 -43.00 -2.41
C ALA A 358 22.82 -43.91 -2.27
N ILE A 359 21.66 -43.48 -2.79
CA ILE A 359 20.39 -44.23 -2.67
C ILE A 359 20.09 -45.14 -3.87
N ARG A 360 20.91 -45.11 -4.92
CA ARG A 360 20.66 -45.86 -6.16
C ARG A 360 20.51 -47.36 -5.91
N GLY A 361 19.38 -47.92 -6.33
CA GLY A 361 19.03 -49.33 -6.13
C GLY A 361 18.62 -49.68 -4.70
N ARG A 362 18.33 -48.67 -3.88
CA ARG A 362 17.92 -48.75 -2.47
C ARG A 362 16.83 -47.74 -2.14
N GLU A 363 16.11 -47.26 -3.14
CA GLU A 363 15.15 -46.17 -3.03
C GLU A 363 14.00 -46.51 -2.06
N ASP A 364 13.67 -47.80 -1.95
CA ASP A 364 12.61 -48.32 -1.06
C ASP A 364 13.12 -48.79 0.31
N ASP A 365 14.43 -48.66 0.59
CA ASP A 365 15.01 -49.04 1.88
C ASP A 365 14.65 -48.02 2.97
N SER A 366 14.20 -48.49 4.13
CA SER A 366 13.92 -47.60 5.27
C SER A 366 15.17 -46.84 5.72
N ALA A 367 16.36 -47.42 5.54
CA ALA A 367 17.63 -46.78 5.84
C ALA A 367 17.98 -45.64 4.86
N SER A 368 17.38 -45.59 3.66
CA SER A 368 17.65 -44.55 2.66
C SER A 368 16.65 -43.39 2.70
N SER A 369 15.51 -43.57 3.38
CA SER A 369 14.45 -42.57 3.50
C SER A 369 14.93 -41.17 3.95
N PRO A 370 15.80 -41.02 4.97
CA PRO A 370 16.33 -39.71 5.35
C PRO A 370 17.12 -39.01 4.23
N PHE A 371 17.83 -39.78 3.40
CA PHE A 371 18.61 -39.25 2.27
C PHE A 371 17.70 -38.86 1.11
N ALA A 372 16.66 -39.65 0.84
CA ALA A 372 15.63 -39.31 -0.15
C ALA A 372 14.91 -38.01 0.20
N ALA A 373 14.58 -37.80 1.48
CA ALA A 373 13.97 -36.56 1.96
C ALA A 373 14.89 -35.32 1.76
N ARG A 374 16.18 -35.45 2.04
CA ARG A 374 17.16 -34.38 1.79
C ARG A 374 17.36 -34.10 0.30
N LEU A 375 17.37 -35.15 -0.53
CA LEU A 375 17.43 -35.03 -1.98
C LEU A 375 16.23 -34.29 -2.54
N ASP A 376 15.01 -34.62 -2.09
CA ASP A 376 13.78 -33.93 -2.49
C ASP A 376 13.82 -32.44 -2.08
N TYR A 377 14.24 -32.16 -0.84
CA TYR A 377 14.42 -30.78 -0.39
C TYR A 377 15.38 -29.98 -1.28
N LEU A 378 16.53 -30.56 -1.67
CA LEU A 378 17.48 -29.91 -2.56
C LEU A 378 16.95 -29.68 -3.97
N GLN A 379 16.11 -30.58 -4.49
CA GLN A 379 15.54 -30.46 -5.84
C GLN A 379 14.43 -29.41 -5.92
N ASN A 380 13.79 -29.11 -4.78
CA ASN A 380 12.66 -28.19 -4.68
C ASN A 380 13.05 -26.80 -4.12
N ARG A 381 14.33 -26.58 -3.83
CA ARG A 381 14.90 -25.30 -3.39
C ARG A 381 15.41 -24.49 -4.58
#